data_AF-A0A1I4PMB8-F1
#
_entry.id   AF-A0A1I4PMB8-F1
#
_cell.length_a   1.000
_cell.length_b   1.000
_cell.length_c   1.000
_cell.angle_alpha   90.00
_cell.angle_beta   90.00
_cell.angle_gamma   90.00
#
_symmetry.space_group_name_H-M   'P 1'
#
loop_
_entity.id
_entity.type
_entity.pdbx_description
1 polymer ?
#
loop_
_entity_poly.entity_id
_entity_poly.type
_entity_poly.pdbx_seq_one_letter_code
_entity_poly.pdbx_strand_id
1 'polypeptide(L)'
;MEGTDRKLLRAQARVKELKNFYTHLVLYVVIMGLLFFIDYSDGGTWWVQWPVIGWGIFVVMHGINVSKFGTNWEDKKIKEIMEKEDK
;
A
#
# COMPACT_ATOMS: atom_id res chain seq x y z
N MET A 1 -31.38 -5.86 -5.34
CA MET A 1 -30.70 -4.57 -5.05
C MET A 1 -29.43 -4.78 -4.22
N GLU A 2 -29.38 -5.74 -3.29
CA GLU A 2 -28.19 -6.06 -2.45
C GLU A 2 -26.88 -6.41 -3.17
N GLY A 3 -26.94 -6.84 -4.44
CA GLY A 3 -25.74 -7.13 -5.23
C GLY A 3 -24.92 -5.89 -5.59
N THR A 4 -25.57 -4.72 -5.70
CA THR A 4 -24.92 -3.47 -6.08
C THR A 4 -24.23 -2.81 -4.89
N ASP A 5 -24.89 -2.77 -3.73
CA ASP A 5 -24.31 -2.18 -2.50
C ASP A 5 -23.05 -2.90 -2.04
N ARG A 6 -23.03 -4.24 -2.15
CA ARG A 6 -21.84 -5.04 -1.85
C ARG A 6 -20.68 -4.74 -2.80
N LYS A 7 -20.93 -4.53 -4.09
CA LYS A 7 -19.87 -4.14 -5.05
C LYS A 7 -19.32 -2.74 -4.77
N LEU A 8 -20.19 -1.80 -4.37
CA LEU A 8 -19.79 -0.43 -4.04
C LEU A 8 -18.94 -0.39 -2.76
N LEU A 9 -19.33 -1.10 -1.70
CA LEU A 9 -18.57 -1.18 -0.45
C LEU A 9 -17.17 -1.78 -0.68
N ARG A 10 -17.08 -2.82 -1.51
CA ARG A 10 -15.81 -3.45 -1.92
C ARG A 10 -14.90 -2.49 -2.67
N ALA A 11 -15.45 -1.80 -3.66
CA ALA A 11 -14.72 -0.78 -4.40
C ALA A 11 -14.20 0.33 -3.48
N GLN A 12 -15.01 0.79 -2.52
CA GLN A 12 -14.61 1.81 -1.55
C GLN A 12 -13.50 1.34 -0.60
N ALA A 13 -13.57 0.09 -0.12
CA ALA A 13 -12.54 -0.48 0.75
C ALA A 13 -11.17 -0.55 0.02
N ARG A 14 -11.16 -1.03 -1.22
CA ARG A 14 -9.94 -1.06 -2.05
C ARG A 14 -9.36 0.33 -2.29
N VAL A 15 -10.21 1.32 -2.60
CA VAL A 15 -9.76 2.71 -2.81
C VAL A 15 -9.16 3.28 -1.52
N LYS A 16 -9.73 2.98 -0.35
CA LYS A 16 -9.20 3.46 0.94
C LYS A 16 -7.83 2.88 1.24
N GLU A 17 -7.61 1.58 1.05
CA GLU A 17 -6.31 0.95 1.24
C GLU A 17 -5.26 1.49 0.26
N LEU A 18 -5.63 1.64 -1.01
CA LEU A 18 -4.77 2.19 -2.03
C LEU A 18 -4.39 3.64 -1.72
N LYS A 19 -5.35 4.46 -1.28
CA LYS A 19 -5.10 5.86 -0.88
C LYS A 19 -4.14 5.93 0.31
N ASN A 20 -4.29 5.04 1.29
CA ASN A 20 -3.37 4.97 2.43
C ASN A 20 -1.95 4.60 1.98
N PHE A 21 -1.81 3.59 1.11
CA PHE A 21 -0.53 3.20 0.51
C PHE A 21 0.13 4.36 -0.24
N TYR A 22 -0.60 5.02 -1.13
CA TYR A 22 -0.07 6.17 -1.88
C TYR A 22 0.35 7.32 -0.96
N THR A 23 -0.35 7.54 0.15
CA THR A 23 0.03 8.58 1.12
C THR A 23 1.41 8.27 1.73
N HIS A 24 1.65 7.02 2.13
CA HIS A 24 2.94 6.58 2.66
C HIS A 24 4.04 6.61 1.59
N LEU A 25 3.72 6.22 0.35
CA LEU A 25 4.65 6.26 -0.78
C LEU A 25 5.07 7.70 -1.13
N VAL A 26 4.12 8.63 -1.21
CA VAL A 26 4.41 10.04 -1.48
C VAL A 26 5.28 10.63 -0.37
N LEU A 27 4.95 10.36 0.90
CA LEU A 27 5.75 10.83 2.02
C LEU A 27 7.17 10.27 1.98
N TYR A 28 7.32 8.98 1.65
CA TYR A 28 8.62 8.35 1.45
C TYR A 28 9.43 9.05 0.36
N VAL A 29 8.85 9.29 -0.82
CA VAL A 29 9.54 9.97 -1.93
C VAL A 29 9.95 11.39 -1.54
N VAL A 30 9.08 12.14 -0.85
CA VAL A 30 9.38 13.51 -0.39
C VAL A 30 10.52 13.52 0.63
N ILE A 31 10.48 12.64 1.64
CA ILE A 31 11.53 12.55 2.67
C ILE A 31 12.86 12.12 2.04
N MET A 32 12.85 11.12 1.15
CA MET A 32 14.07 10.67 0.48
C MET A 32 14.64 11.74 -0.45
N GLY A 33 13.80 12.51 -1.14
CA GLY A 33 14.24 13.65 -1.96
C GLY A 33 14.88 14.76 -1.11
N LEU A 34 14.31 15.07 0.05
CA LEU A 34 14.89 16.01 1.02
C LEU A 34 16.24 15.51 1.54
N LEU A 35 16.33 14.24 1.97
CA LEU A 35 17.58 13.65 2.46
C LEU A 35 18.65 13.62 1.36
N PHE A 36 18.27 13.33 0.13
CA PHE A 36 19.18 13.35 -1.02
C PHE A 36 19.71 14.77 -1.26
N PHE A 37 18.85 15.79 -1.19
CA PHE A 37 19.27 17.18 -1.34
C PHE A 37 20.24 17.63 -0.23
N ILE A 38 20.00 17.19 1.01
CA ILE A 38 20.90 17.45 2.14
C ILE A 38 22.25 16.76 1.92
N ASP A 39 22.26 15.47 1.58
CA ASP A 39 23.49 14.71 1.32
C ASP A 39 24.30 15.26 0.15
N TYR A 40 23.63 15.70 -0.91
CA TYR A 40 24.25 16.39 -2.05
C TYR A 40 24.89 17.72 -1.66
N SER A 41 24.24 18.47 -0.75
CA SER A 41 24.74 19.76 -0.28
C SER A 41 25.89 19.63 0.73
N ASP A 42 25.98 18.50 1.45
CA ASP A 42 26.96 18.24 2.52
C ASP A 42 28.32 17.70 2.00
N GLY A 43 28.49 17.51 0.69
CA GLY A 43 29.80 17.26 0.09
C GLY A 43 30.21 15.79 -0.06
N GLY A 44 29.26 14.85 -0.09
CA GLY A 44 29.48 13.55 -0.76
C GLY A 44 29.73 12.33 0.14
N THR A 45 29.25 12.32 1.38
CA THR A 45 29.30 11.13 2.23
C THR A 45 28.41 9.98 1.72
N TRP A 46 27.48 10.26 0.78
CA TRP A 46 26.50 9.32 0.20
C TRP A 46 25.84 8.48 1.29
N TRP A 47 25.49 9.08 2.42
CA TRP A 47 24.93 8.32 3.54
C TRP A 47 23.47 7.96 3.28
N VAL A 48 22.80 8.71 2.38
CA VAL A 48 21.38 8.58 2.03
C VAL A 48 21.01 7.23 1.41
N GLN A 49 21.98 6.48 0.86
CA GLN A 49 21.73 5.13 0.33
C GLN A 49 21.17 4.16 1.37
N TRP A 50 21.62 4.25 2.63
CA TRP A 50 21.18 3.37 3.71
C TRP A 50 19.69 3.54 4.04
N PRO A 51 19.19 4.76 4.31
CA PRO A 51 17.76 4.98 4.49
C PRO A 51 16.97 4.69 3.22
N VAL A 52 17.47 5.02 2.02
CA VAL A 52 16.77 4.71 0.76
C VAL A 52 16.57 3.20 0.60
N ILE A 53 17.61 2.39 0.82
CA ILE A 53 17.53 0.92 0.68
C ILE A 53 16.65 0.32 1.78
N GLY A 54 16.89 0.67 3.05
CA GLY A 54 16.14 0.12 4.18
C GLY A 54 14.64 0.43 4.10
N TRP A 55 14.30 1.70 3.90
CA TRP A 55 12.90 2.13 3.79
C TRP A 55 12.28 1.75 2.44
N GLY A 56 13.08 1.68 1.37
CA GLY A 56 12.62 1.23 0.05
C GLY A 56 12.12 -0.21 0.08
N ILE A 57 12.85 -1.11 0.76
CA ILE A 57 12.42 -2.50 0.95
C ILE A 57 11.08 -2.56 1.70
N PHE A 58 10.93 -1.76 2.76
CA PHE A 58 9.68 -1.70 3.54
C PHE A 58 8.48 -1.25 2.67
N VAL A 59 8.65 -0.20 1.87
CA VAL A 59 7.60 0.31 0.96
C VAL A 59 7.25 -0.71 -0.11
N VAL A 60 8.24 -1.39 -0.70
CA VAL A 60 8.01 -2.45 -1.70
C VAL A 60 7.24 -3.62 -1.09
N MET A 61 7.64 -4.09 0.10
CA MET A 61 6.91 -5.15 0.81
C MET A 61 5.47 -4.73 1.12
N HIS A 62 5.26 -3.48 1.55
CA HIS A 62 3.93 -2.96 1.82
C HIS A 62 3.08 -2.88 0.55
N GLY A 63 3.66 -2.46 -0.58
CA GLY A 63 2.98 -2.40 -1.88
C GLY A 63 2.58 -3.78 -2.42
N ILE A 64 3.45 -4.78 -2.27
CA ILE A 64 3.13 -6.18 -2.61
C ILE A 64 1.99 -6.70 -1.71
N ASN A 65 2.00 -6.34 -0.42
CA ASN A 65 0.95 -6.75 0.49
C ASN A 65 -0.39 -6.10 0.11
N VAL A 66 -0.42 -4.79 -0.12
CA VAL A 66 -1.66 -4.09 -0.54
C VAL A 66 -2.20 -4.64 -1.87
N SER A 67 -1.34 -5.03 -2.83
CA SER A 67 -1.82 -5.59 -4.10
C SER A 67 -2.33 -7.03 -4.00
N LYS A 68 -1.69 -7.88 -3.18
CA LYS A 68 -2.04 -9.31 -3.03
C LYS A 68 -3.12 -9.57 -1.98
N PHE A 69 -3.14 -8.80 -0.90
CA PHE A 69 -4.06 -9.03 0.22
C PHE A 69 -5.49 -8.59 -0.15
N GLY A 70 -5.63 -7.50 -0.91
CA GLY A 70 -6.93 -6.98 -1.33
C GLY A 70 -7.71 -7.88 -2.30
N THR A 71 -7.06 -8.75 -3.06
CA THR A 71 -7.74 -9.69 -3.98
C THR A 71 -8.01 -11.04 -3.31
N ASN A 72 -6.99 -11.64 -2.69
CA ASN A 72 -7.08 -13.02 -2.19
C ASN A 72 -7.91 -13.15 -0.89
N TRP A 73 -7.86 -12.16 0.00
CA TRP A 73 -8.67 -12.16 1.22
C TRP A 73 -10.15 -11.92 0.91
N GLU A 74 -10.41 -11.02 -0.05
CA GLU A 74 -11.77 -10.61 -0.42
C GLU A 74 -12.53 -11.77 -1.08
N ASP A 75 -11.90 -12.48 -2.02
CA ASP A 75 -12.47 -13.66 -2.67
C ASP A 75 -12.78 -14.78 -1.65
N LYS A 76 -11.89 -14.99 -0.67
CA LYS A 76 -12.14 -15.93 0.44
C LYS A 76 -13.33 -15.53 1.30
N LYS A 77 -13.45 -14.25 1.64
CA LYS A 77 -14.54 -13.75 2.49
C LYS A 77 -15.89 -13.84 1.80
N ILE A 78 -15.93 -13.57 0.51
CA ILE A 78 -17.14 -13.70 -0.31
C ILE A 78 -17.60 -15.16 -0.35
N LYS A 79 -16.66 -16.08 -0.57
CA LYS A 79 -16.95 -17.51 -0.58
C LYS A 79 -17.50 -18.00 0.77
N GLU A 80 -16.91 -17.53 1.87
CA GLU A 80 -17.34 -17.87 3.24
C GLU A 80 -18.76 -17.37 3.54
N ILE A 81 -19.17 -16.21 3.00
CA ILE A 81 -20.52 -15.66 3.17
C ILE A 81 -21.53 -16.44 2.31
N MET A 82 -21.20 -16.75 1.05
CA MET A 82 -22.07 -17.57 0.19
C MET A 82 -22.30 -18.96 0.76
N GLU A 83 -21.26 -19.62 1.29
CA GLU A 83 -21.39 -20.94 1.95
C GLU A 83 -22.20 -20.89 3.25
N LYS A 84 -22.34 -19.72 3.89
CA LYS A 84 -23.18 -19.54 5.09
C LYS A 84 -24.63 -19.16 4.76
N GLU A 85 -24.90 -18.56 3.61
CA GLU A 85 -26.25 -18.26 3.13
C GLU A 85 -26.93 -19.48 2.46
N ASP A 86 -26.14 -20.44 1.96
CA ASP A 86 -26.61 -21.68 1.31
C ASP A 86 -26.82 -22.85 2.31
N LYS A 87 -26.71 -22.57 3.61
CA LYS A 87 -27.03 -23.49 4.73
C LYS A 87 -28.17 -22.95 5.56
#